data_AF-A0A557QYB1-F1
#
_entry.id   AF-A0A557QYB1-F1
#
_cell.length_a   1.000
_cell.length_b   1.000
_cell.length_c   1.000
_cell.angle_alpha   90.00
_cell.angle_beta   90.00
_cell.angle_gamma   90.00
#
_symmetry.space_group_name_H-M   'P 1'
#
loop_
_entity.id
_entity.type
_entity.pdbx_description
1 polymer ?
#
loop_
_entity_poly.entity_id
_entity_poly.type
_entity_poly.pdbx_seq_one_letter_code
_entity_poly.pdbx_strand_id
1 'polypeptide(L)'
;MISRFGESEVVMLSDRTDAGAIDDAILDDALVGADAEIDAYLSGRYTTPVAASRMLQDIACDITRYRLCGGPTPVTEEIRARYKDAIGFLSRVADGRANLGGAADAGEQAEHLVEISTGAKLFGRGKGGLV
;
A
#
# COMPACT_ATOMS: atom_id res chain seq x y z
N MET A 1 6.74 5.98 10.34
CA MET A 1 5.92 5.48 11.47
C MET A 1 5.39 6.59 12.37
N ILE A 2 6.25 7.35 13.07
CA ILE A 2 5.82 8.37 14.04
C ILE A 2 4.87 9.42 13.43
N SER A 3 5.23 9.98 12.26
CA SER A 3 4.39 10.97 11.58
C SER A 3 3.04 10.42 11.06
N ARG A 4 2.86 9.10 11.02
CA ARG A 4 1.67 8.45 10.44
C ARG A 4 0.73 7.86 11.51
N PHE A 5 1.29 7.28 12.56
CA PHE A 5 0.52 6.64 13.63
C PHE A 5 0.58 7.40 14.97
N GLY A 6 1.52 8.34 15.12
CA GLY A 6 1.76 9.07 16.37
C GLY A 6 2.73 8.33 17.30
N GLU A 7 3.37 9.08 18.20
CA GLU A 7 4.39 8.56 19.11
C GLU A 7 3.82 7.51 20.09
N SER A 8 2.64 7.74 20.66
CA SER A 8 2.04 6.78 21.61
C SER A 8 1.77 5.40 21.02
N GLU A 9 1.34 5.33 19.76
CA GLU A 9 1.11 4.04 19.08
C GLU A 9 2.43 3.34 18.79
N VAL A 10 3.45 4.10 18.37
CA VAL A 10 4.79 3.54 18.11
C VAL A 10 5.40 3.02 19.41
N VAL A 11 5.27 3.75 20.53
CA VAL A 11 5.68 3.29 21.87
C VAL A 11 4.97 1.97 22.18
N MET A 12 3.64 1.88 22.10
CA MET A 12 2.92 0.63 22.39
C MET A 12 3.37 -0.57 21.54
N LEU A 13 3.81 -0.33 20.30
CA LEU A 13 4.25 -1.38 19.40
C LEU A 13 5.72 -1.78 19.60
N SER A 14 6.59 -0.85 19.98
CA SER A 14 8.02 -1.09 20.20
C SER A 14 8.36 -1.48 21.64
N ASP A 15 7.57 -1.02 22.60
CA ASP A 15 7.83 -1.14 24.04
C ASP A 15 7.60 -2.57 24.54
N ARG A 16 8.57 -3.44 24.29
CA ARG A 16 8.54 -4.83 24.76
C ARG A 16 8.97 -5.00 26.21
N THR A 17 9.62 -3.98 26.76
CA THR A 17 10.16 -4.00 28.13
C THR A 17 9.33 -3.17 29.12
N ASP A 18 8.16 -2.64 28.70
CA ASP A 18 7.32 -1.75 29.52
C ASP A 18 8.09 -0.52 30.05
N ALA A 19 9.06 -0.03 29.28
CA ALA A 19 9.85 1.16 29.60
C ALA A 19 9.06 2.46 29.34
N GLY A 20 7.93 2.39 28.62
CA GLY A 20 7.14 3.58 28.27
C GLY A 20 7.84 4.52 27.29
N ALA A 21 8.83 4.01 26.55
CA ALA A 21 9.60 4.75 25.54
C ALA A 21 9.69 3.96 24.24
N ILE A 22 10.04 4.65 23.15
CA ILE A 22 10.26 3.99 21.86
C ILE A 22 11.60 3.25 21.91
N ASP A 23 11.57 1.94 21.74
CA ASP A 23 12.77 1.13 21.52
C ASP A 23 13.20 1.26 20.05
N ASP A 24 14.15 2.16 19.78
CA ASP A 24 14.65 2.42 18.43
C ASP A 24 15.28 1.17 17.80
N ALA A 25 15.95 0.32 18.58
CA ALA A 25 16.54 -0.92 18.08
C ALA A 25 15.50 -1.93 17.59
N ILE A 26 14.36 -2.06 18.29
CA ILE A 26 13.27 -2.96 17.89
C ILE A 26 12.54 -2.39 16.67
N LEU A 27 12.35 -1.08 16.65
CA LEU A 27 11.73 -0.39 15.54
C LEU A 27 12.56 -0.50 14.26
N ASP A 28 13.88 -0.28 14.36
CA ASP A 28 14.82 -0.39 13.25
C ASP A 28 14.90 -1.84 12.73
N ASP A 29 15.02 -2.84 13.60
CA ASP A 29 15.00 -4.26 13.20
C ASP A 29 13.71 -4.62 12.45
N ALA A 30 12.56 -4.13 12.92
CA ALA A 30 11.28 -4.37 12.27
C ALA A 30 11.13 -3.62 10.93
N LEU A 31 11.77 -2.46 10.76
CA LEU A 31 11.83 -1.72 9.51
C LEU A 31 12.75 -2.42 8.50
N VAL A 32 13.96 -2.81 8.92
CA VAL A 32 14.92 -3.57 8.10
C VAL A 32 14.31 -4.88 7.64
N GLY A 33 13.60 -5.58 8.53
CA GLY A 33 12.90 -6.80 8.18
C GLY A 33 11.78 -6.60 7.16
N ALA A 34 11.03 -5.50 7.25
CA ALA A 34 10.00 -5.17 6.27
C ALA A 34 10.60 -4.78 4.92
N ASP A 35 11.71 -4.03 4.92
CA ASP A 35 12.45 -3.67 3.71
C ASP A 35 13.00 -4.90 2.99
N ALA A 36 13.62 -5.83 3.73
CA ALA A 36 14.10 -7.09 3.18
C ALA A 36 12.98 -7.96 2.57
N GLU A 37 11.78 -7.94 3.16
CA GLU A 37 10.62 -8.65 2.62
C GLU A 37 10.13 -8.02 1.32
N ILE A 38 10.01 -6.69 1.28
CA ILE A 38 9.68 -5.94 0.06
C ILE A 38 10.73 -6.20 -1.03
N ASP A 39 12.01 -6.13 -0.68
CA ASP A 39 13.13 -6.37 -1.59
C ASP A 39 13.08 -7.78 -2.17
N ALA A 40 12.78 -8.79 -1.35
CA ALA A 40 12.62 -10.17 -1.83
C ALA A 40 11.50 -10.32 -2.87
N TYR A 41 10.36 -9.63 -2.70
CA TYR A 41 9.27 -9.63 -3.68
C TYR A 41 9.63 -8.88 -4.97
N LEU A 42 10.41 -7.80 -4.87
CA LEU A 42 10.77 -6.95 -6.00
C LEU A 42 12.05 -7.41 -6.73
N SER A 43 12.91 -8.19 -6.08
CA SER A 43 14.21 -8.66 -6.61
C SER A 43 14.08 -9.42 -7.93
N GLY A 44 12.93 -10.05 -8.17
CA GLY A 44 12.66 -10.74 -9.44
C GLY A 44 12.46 -9.81 -10.65
N ARG A 45 12.19 -8.50 -10.43
CA ARG A 45 11.81 -7.56 -11.51
C ARG A 45 12.54 -6.21 -11.46
N TYR A 46 12.94 -5.75 -10.29
CA TYR A 46 13.60 -4.47 -10.08
C TYR A 46 15.02 -4.66 -9.56
N THR A 47 15.91 -3.73 -9.91
CA THR A 47 17.25 -3.69 -9.32
C THR A 47 17.15 -3.27 -7.87
N THR A 48 17.75 -4.06 -6.99
CA THR A 48 17.82 -3.80 -5.56
C THR A 48 19.09 -2.99 -5.26
N PRO A 49 19.06 -1.96 -4.40
CA PRO A 49 17.89 -1.47 -3.66
C PRO A 49 16.97 -0.60 -4.53
N VAL A 50 15.66 -0.90 -4.48
CA VAL A 50 14.63 -0.10 -5.16
C VAL A 50 14.53 1.29 -4.53
N ALA A 51 14.41 2.33 -5.35
CA ALA A 51 14.24 3.69 -4.86
C ALA A 51 12.97 3.81 -3.99
N ALA A 52 13.14 4.28 -2.76
CA ALA A 52 12.07 4.41 -1.77
C ALA A 52 11.02 5.44 -2.22
N SER A 53 9.99 4.96 -2.91
CA SER A 53 8.79 5.74 -3.22
C SER A 53 7.93 5.92 -1.97
N ARG A 54 7.20 7.05 -1.87
CA ARG A 54 6.24 7.29 -0.77
C ARG A 54 5.27 6.11 -0.56
N MET A 55 4.89 5.44 -1.65
CA MET A 55 4.01 4.27 -1.61
C MET A 55 4.68 3.05 -0.95
N LEU A 56 5.96 2.79 -1.23
CA LEU A 56 6.74 1.73 -0.56
C LEU A 56 6.95 2.03 0.91
N GLN A 57 7.17 3.30 1.26
CA GLN A 57 7.25 3.71 2.65
C GLN A 57 5.94 3.44 3.41
N ASP A 58 4.79 3.62 2.76
CA ASP A 58 3.49 3.29 3.36
C ASP A 58 3.34 1.79 3.60
N ILE A 59 3.66 0.99 2.58
CA ILE A 59 3.62 -0.48 2.63
C ILE A 59 4.58 -1.02 3.69
N ALA A 60 5.82 -0.52 3.73
CA ALA A 60 6.79 -0.89 4.75
C ALA A 60 6.26 -0.58 6.15
N CYS A 61 5.63 0.59 6.32
CA CYS A 61 5.03 1.01 7.59
C CYS A 61 3.87 0.09 8.02
N ASP A 62 3.03 -0.38 7.10
CA ASP A 62 1.97 -1.36 7.41
C ASP A 62 2.54 -2.76 7.75
N ILE A 63 3.56 -3.23 7.02
CA ILE A 63 4.23 -4.51 7.29
C ILE A 63 4.94 -4.47 8.65
N THR A 64 5.71 -3.42 8.92
CA THR A 64 6.37 -3.21 10.21
C THR A 64 5.33 -3.18 11.34
N ARG A 65 4.18 -2.51 11.16
CA ARG A 65 3.10 -2.52 12.16
C ARG A 65 2.60 -3.93 12.44
N TYR A 66 2.34 -4.72 11.40
CA TYR A 66 1.92 -6.12 11.56
C TYR A 66 2.96 -6.97 12.27
N ARG A 67 4.25 -6.81 11.92
CA ARG A 67 5.36 -7.55 12.56
C ARG A 67 5.52 -7.22 14.04
N LEU A 68 5.33 -5.95 14.42
CA LEU A 68 5.36 -5.51 15.82
C LEU A 68 4.14 -6.05 16.59
N CYS A 69 3.01 -6.27 15.90
CA CYS A 69 1.74 -6.72 16.47
C CYS A 69 1.68 -8.23 16.83
N GLY A 70 2.81 -8.94 16.91
CA GLY A 70 2.85 -10.38 17.22
C GLY A 70 3.12 -10.75 18.68
N GLY A 71 3.45 -9.77 19.53
CA GLY A 71 3.83 -9.99 20.93
C GLY A 71 2.75 -9.52 21.91
N PRO A 72 2.97 -8.41 22.63
CA PRO A 72 2.04 -7.91 23.66
C PRO A 72 0.79 -7.23 23.08
N THR A 73 0.87 -6.73 21.84
CA THR A 73 -0.24 -6.04 21.17
C THR A 73 -1.04 -7.03 20.33
N PRO A 74 -2.37 -7.11 20.47
CA PRO A 74 -3.19 -8.02 19.66
C PRO A 74 -3.33 -7.54 18.22
N VAL A 75 -3.12 -8.45 17.26
CA VAL A 75 -3.43 -8.22 15.84
C VAL A 75 -4.94 -8.03 15.68
N THR A 76 -5.36 -6.83 15.31
CA THR A 76 -6.74 -6.56 14.91
C THR A 76 -7.00 -7.01 13.46
N GLU A 77 -8.26 -7.30 13.13
CA GLU A 77 -8.63 -7.67 11.76
C GLU A 77 -8.28 -6.58 10.75
N GLU A 78 -8.33 -5.31 11.14
CA GLU A 78 -7.92 -4.18 10.30
C GLU A 78 -6.42 -4.24 9.95
N ILE A 79 -5.55 -4.49 10.94
CA ILE A 79 -4.10 -4.61 10.69
C ILE A 79 -3.82 -5.80 9.78
N ARG A 80 -4.50 -6.92 10.00
CA ARG A 80 -4.37 -8.11 9.13
C ARG A 80 -4.85 -7.84 7.71
N ALA A 81 -5.97 -7.12 7.54
CA ALA A 81 -6.48 -6.74 6.23
C ALA A 81 -5.47 -5.84 5.49
N ARG A 82 -4.93 -4.81 6.17
CA ARG A 82 -3.91 -3.92 5.60
C ARG A 82 -2.63 -4.66 5.20
N TYR A 83 -2.15 -5.57 6.04
CA TYR A 83 -1.03 -6.43 5.70
C TYR A 83 -1.32 -7.28 4.45
N LYS A 84 -2.51 -7.88 4.36
CA LYS A 84 -2.89 -8.70 3.20
C LYS A 84 -3.00 -7.87 1.92
N ASP A 85 -3.55 -6.66 1.99
CA ASP A 85 -3.59 -5.71 0.88
C ASP A 85 -2.18 -5.30 0.42
N ALA A 86 -1.28 -5.02 1.36
CA ALA A 86 0.12 -4.72 1.08
C ALA A 86 0.83 -5.87 0.34
N ILE A 87 0.72 -7.10 0.84
CA ILE A 87 1.28 -8.29 0.18
C ILE A 87 0.62 -8.53 -1.19
N GLY A 88 -0.69 -8.31 -1.30
CA GLY A 88 -1.42 -8.40 -2.56
C GLY A 88 -0.91 -7.41 -3.61
N PHE A 89 -0.61 -6.18 -3.20
CA PHE A 89 0.00 -5.18 -4.07
C PHE A 89 1.42 -5.58 -4.48
N LEU A 90 2.28 -5.99 -3.54
CA LEU A 90 3.64 -6.46 -3.84
C LEU A 90 3.63 -7.64 -4.83
N SER A 91 2.70 -8.58 -4.64
CA SER A 91 2.52 -9.70 -5.57
C SER A 91 2.07 -9.24 -6.96
N ARG A 92 1.16 -8.26 -7.08
CA ARG A 92 0.79 -7.66 -8.38
C ARG A 92 1.96 -6.95 -9.04
N VAL A 93 2.81 -6.28 -8.26
CA VAL A 93 4.02 -5.62 -8.78
C VAL A 93 5.04 -6.65 -9.27
N ALA A 94 5.24 -7.74 -8.52
CA ALA A 94 6.09 -8.86 -8.91
C ALA A 94 5.60 -9.55 -10.21
N ASP A 95 4.28 -9.74 -10.34
CA ASP A 95 3.62 -10.27 -11.55
C ASP A 95 3.69 -9.28 -12.73
N GLY A 96 4.07 -8.03 -12.48
CA GLY A 96 4.12 -6.96 -13.49
C GLY A 96 2.77 -6.33 -13.84
N ARG A 97 1.73 -6.59 -13.02
CA ARG A 97 0.39 -6.00 -13.16
C ARG A 97 0.29 -4.59 -12.58
N ALA A 98 1.14 -4.25 -11.62
CA ALA A 98 1.19 -2.94 -10.99
C ALA A 98 2.60 -2.35 -11.10
N ASN A 99 2.70 -1.04 -11.35
CA ASN A 99 3.97 -0.33 -11.42
C ASN A 99 4.16 0.57 -10.20
N LEU A 100 5.39 0.60 -9.70
CA LEU A 100 5.85 1.50 -8.66
C LEU A 100 6.03 2.92 -9.22
N GLY A 101 4.93 3.55 -9.63
CA GLY A 101 4.82 5.00 -9.88
C GLY A 101 5.97 5.69 -10.62
N GLY A 102 6.60 5.01 -11.59
CA GLY A 102 7.79 5.52 -12.30
C GLY A 102 7.92 5.07 -13.75
N ALA A 103 7.02 4.24 -14.25
CA ALA A 103 6.84 4.02 -15.68
C ALA A 103 5.35 4.03 -15.94
N ALA A 104 4.90 5.02 -16.71
CA ALA A 104 3.64 4.93 -17.42
C ALA A 104 3.68 3.62 -18.20
N ASP A 105 2.80 2.67 -17.88
CA ASP A 105 2.14 1.81 -18.85
C ASP A 105 1.07 0.95 -18.16
N ALA A 106 0.00 0.75 -18.91
CA ALA A 106 -1.36 0.39 -18.52
C ALA A 106 -1.53 -0.92 -17.73
N GLY A 107 -2.58 -0.96 -16.89
CA GLY A 107 -3.12 -2.22 -16.37
C GLY A 107 -4.00 -2.10 -15.12
N GLU A 108 -5.24 -1.64 -15.31
CA GLU A 108 -6.46 -2.09 -14.63
C GLU A 108 -6.41 -2.44 -13.11
N GLN A 109 -7.17 -1.64 -12.33
CA GLN A 109 -8.26 -2.06 -11.42
C GLN A 109 -8.29 -1.20 -10.14
N ALA A 110 -8.99 -0.06 -10.23
CA ALA A 110 -9.71 0.54 -9.11
C ALA A 110 -11.19 0.63 -9.52
N GLU A 111 -11.85 -0.50 -9.33
CA GLU A 111 -13.29 -0.75 -9.43
C GLU A 111 -14.12 0.17 -8.52
N HIS A 112 -14.39 1.42 -8.92
CA HIS A 112 -15.64 2.11 -8.52
C HIS A 112 -15.94 3.37 -9.36
N LEU A 113 -15.97 3.27 -10.69
CA LEU A 113 -16.66 4.27 -11.50
C LEU A 113 -18.04 3.71 -11.86
N VAL A 114 -19.07 4.09 -11.08
CA VAL A 114 -20.45 3.89 -11.51
C VAL A 114 -20.69 4.84 -12.69
N GLU A 115 -20.45 4.33 -13.90
CA GLU A 115 -20.89 5.03 -15.10
C GLU A 115 -22.39 4.75 -15.24
N ILE A 116 -23.20 5.73 -14.83
CA ILE A 116 -24.63 5.75 -15.14
C ILE A 116 -24.74 5.98 -16.66
N SER A 117 -24.73 4.89 -17.41
CA SER A 117 -25.15 4.84 -18.80
C SER A 117 -26.63 5.24 -18.87
N THR A 118 -26.88 6.53 -19.13
CA THR A 118 -28.22 6.98 -19.53
C THR A 118 -28.36 6.77 -21.02
N GLY A 119 -29.09 5.71 -21.36
CA GLY A 119 -29.39 5.30 -22.72
C GLY A 119 -30.03 6.40 -23.59
N ALA A 120 -29.77 6.24 -24.89
CA ALA A 120 -30.14 7.05 -26.03
C ALA A 120 -31.52 7.73 -26.01
N LYS A 121 -31.57 8.95 -26.58
CA LYS A 121 -32.75 9.46 -27.27
C LYS A 121 -32.41 9.78 -28.73
N LEU A 122 -32.44 8.73 -29.55
CA LEU A 122 -32.54 8.77 -31.01
C LEU A 122 -33.97 9.19 -31.39
N PHE A 123 -34.20 10.46 -31.74
CA PHE A 123 -35.33 10.97 -32.56
C PHE A 123 -35.20 12.51 -32.60
N GLY A 124 -35.07 13.23 -33.72
CA GLY A 124 -35.04 12.83 -35.11
C GLY A 124 -35.07 14.05 -36.05
N ARG A 125 -34.97 13.73 -37.34
CA ARG A 125 -35.41 14.48 -38.54
C ARG A 125 -34.58 15.70 -38.96
N GLY A 126 -33.78 15.48 -40.00
CA GLY A 126 -33.23 16.54 -40.84
C GLY A 126 -34.29 17.25 -41.68
N LYS A 127 -34.00 18.50 -42.04
CA LYS A 127 -34.45 19.15 -43.27
C LYS A 127 -33.56 20.37 -43.53
N GLY A 128 -32.99 20.43 -44.74
CA GLY A 128 -32.08 21.48 -45.19
C GLY A 128 -32.67 22.89 -45.08
N GLY A 129 -31.80 23.84 -44.73
CA GLY A 129 -32.07 25.26 -44.69
C GLY A 129 -31.34 25.97 -45.82
N LEU A 130 -32.14 26.61 -46.66
CA LEU A 130 -31.81 27.51 -47.76
C LEU A 130 -31.34 28.86 -47.20
N VAL A 131 -30.22 29.41 -47.70
CA VAL A 131 -30.02 30.82 -48.11
C VAL A 131 -28.60 31.03 -48.61
#